data_AF-A0A7J9ZWG4-F1
#
_entry.id   AF-A0A7J9ZWG4-F1
#
_cell.length_a   1.000
_cell.length_b   1.000
_cell.length_c   1.000
_cell.angle_alpha   90.00
_cell.angle_beta   90.00
_cell.angle_gamma   90.00
#
_symmetry.space_group_name_H-M   'P 1'
#
loop_
_entity.id
_entity.type
_entity.pdbx_description
1 polymer ?
#
loop_
_entity_poly.entity_id
_entity_poly.type
_entity_poly.pdbx_seq_one_letter_code
_entity_poly.pdbx_strand_id
1 'polypeptide(L)'
;MMTDAIRRQVCVGAGVAATVLVDGTVAATWSVTRADGTATLTVRPLRPLTGAGRDAVEAEGAALLAFAHPDADPRITEQRPGCDPP
;
A
#
# COMPACT_ATOMS: atom_id res chain seq x y z
N MET A 1 14.64 -2.44 -6.01
CA MET A 1 14.88 -3.88 -6.18
C MET A 1 13.87 -4.71 -5.38
N MET A 2 13.57 -5.93 -5.80
CA MET A 2 12.80 -6.91 -5.03
C MET A 2 13.73 -8.07 -4.67
N THR A 3 13.84 -8.41 -3.37
CA THR A 3 14.66 -9.55 -2.92
C THR A 3 13.89 -10.87 -3.08
N ASP A 4 14.56 -12.03 -3.04
CA ASP A 4 13.87 -13.34 -3.13
C ASP A 4 12.85 -13.54 -2.00
N ALA A 5 13.20 -13.13 -0.78
CA ALA A 5 12.32 -13.22 0.37
C ALA A 5 11.04 -12.38 0.18
N ILE A 6 11.17 -11.16 -0.33
CA ILE A 6 10.03 -10.29 -0.65
C ILE A 6 9.24 -10.84 -1.85
N ARG A 7 9.93 -11.36 -2.87
CA ARG A 7 9.30 -11.98 -4.04
C ARG A 7 8.36 -13.11 -3.63
N ARG A 8 8.74 -13.95 -2.66
CA ARG A 8 7.87 -15.04 -2.15
C ARG A 8 6.60 -14.54 -1.46
N GLN A 9 6.62 -13.34 -0.89
CA GLN A 9 5.46 -12.73 -0.24
C GLN A 9 4.55 -12.00 -1.24
N VAL A 10 5.13 -11.43 -2.31
CA VAL A 10 4.42 -10.63 -3.32
C VAL A 10 3.87 -11.48 -4.46
N CYS A 11 4.62 -12.49 -4.90
CA CYS A 11 4.25 -13.39 -5.99
C CYS A 11 3.68 -14.69 -5.41
N VAL A 12 2.35 -14.81 -5.41
CA VAL A 12 1.63 -15.97 -4.87
C VAL A 12 0.85 -16.64 -6.00
N GLY A 13 1.24 -17.88 -6.34
CA GLY A 13 0.69 -18.58 -7.50
C GLY A 13 0.94 -17.80 -8.80
N ALA A 14 -0.11 -17.57 -9.58
CA ALA A 14 -0.05 -16.74 -10.79
C ALA A 14 -0.24 -15.23 -10.52
N GLY A 15 -0.49 -14.83 -9.28
CA GLY A 15 -0.77 -13.44 -8.89
C GLY A 15 0.47 -12.69 -8.40
N VAL A 16 0.50 -11.39 -8.67
CA VAL A 16 1.49 -10.45 -8.12
C VAL A 16 0.74 -9.36 -7.37
N ALA A 17 0.99 -9.23 -6.08
CA ALA A 17 0.40 -8.16 -5.27
C ALA A 17 0.87 -6.79 -5.75
N ALA A 18 0.00 -5.77 -5.64
CA ALA A 18 0.38 -4.40 -5.90
C ALA A 18 1.42 -3.94 -4.85
N THR A 19 2.48 -3.27 -5.30
CA THR A 19 3.63 -2.93 -4.45
C THR A 19 3.82 -1.43 -4.32
N VAL A 20 4.33 -1.01 -3.16
CA VAL A 20 4.88 0.31 -2.91
C VAL A 20 6.39 0.25 -3.04
N LEU A 21 6.98 1.21 -3.75
CA LEU A 21 8.42 1.36 -3.89
C LEU A 21 8.88 2.57 -3.07
N VAL A 22 9.92 2.38 -2.26
CA VAL A 22 10.67 3.48 -1.63
C VAL A 22 12.10 3.37 -2.11
N ASP A 23 12.61 4.44 -2.72
CA ASP A 23 13.92 4.50 -3.38
C ASP A 23 14.15 3.31 -4.33
N GLY A 24 13.14 3.07 -5.17
CA GLY A 24 13.15 1.99 -6.17
C GLY A 24 12.99 0.57 -5.59
N THR A 25 12.81 0.40 -4.29
CA THR A 25 12.79 -0.92 -3.61
C THR A 25 11.44 -1.23 -2.97
N VAL A 26 10.91 -2.42 -3.24
CA VAL A 26 9.60 -2.91 -2.74
C VAL A 26 9.58 -2.84 -1.22
N ALA A 27 8.77 -1.94 -0.66
CA ALA A 27 8.71 -1.62 0.76
C ALA A 27 7.42 -2.06 1.43
N ALA A 28 6.32 -2.16 0.67
CA ALA A 28 5.01 -2.56 1.15
C ALA A 28 4.21 -3.22 0.02
N THR A 29 3.14 -3.94 0.38
CA THR A 29 2.02 -4.19 -0.55
C THR A 29 0.90 -3.20 -0.28
N TRP A 30 -0.03 -3.08 -1.22
CA TRP A 30 -1.22 -2.27 -1.01
C TRP A 30 -2.47 -2.85 -1.67
N SER A 31 -3.63 -2.41 -1.19
CA SER A 31 -4.94 -2.68 -1.78
C SER A 31 -5.83 -1.45 -1.63
N VAL A 32 -6.82 -1.31 -2.51
CA VAL A 32 -7.87 -0.30 -2.36
C VAL A 32 -9.22 -0.99 -2.18
N THR A 33 -10.00 -0.52 -1.20
CA THR A 33 -11.40 -0.88 -1.02
C THR A 33 -12.26 0.37 -1.15
N ARG A 34 -13.51 0.22 -1.59
CA ARG A 34 -14.48 1.33 -1.62
C ARG A 34 -15.72 0.93 -0.84
N ALA A 35 -16.11 1.77 0.12
CA ALA A 35 -17.30 1.60 0.93
C ALA A 35 -17.84 2.97 1.34
N ASP A 36 -19.17 3.14 1.35
CA ASP A 36 -19.84 4.35 1.86
C ASP A 36 -19.29 5.67 1.30
N GLY A 37 -19.00 5.69 -0.01
CA GLY A 37 -18.44 6.88 -0.68
C GLY A 37 -16.96 7.15 -0.39
N THR A 38 -16.30 6.33 0.42
CA THR A 38 -14.87 6.45 0.75
C THR A 38 -14.05 5.41 -0.02
N ALA A 39 -12.92 5.82 -0.60
CA ALA A 39 -11.92 4.93 -1.16
C ALA A 39 -10.74 4.81 -0.20
N THR A 40 -10.52 3.62 0.36
CA THR A 40 -9.48 3.36 1.36
C THR A 40 -8.30 2.62 0.74
N LEU A 41 -7.15 3.30 0.63
CA LEU A 41 -5.86 2.69 0.37
C LEU A 41 -5.31 2.08 1.66
N THR A 42 -5.08 0.78 1.67
CA THR A 42 -4.45 0.06 2.78
C THR A 42 -3.04 -0.34 2.37
N VAL A 43 -2.05 0.22 3.07
CA VAL A 43 -0.62 -0.09 2.89
C VAL A 43 -0.17 -1.07 3.96
N ARG A 44 0.48 -2.16 3.54
CA ARG A 44 1.00 -3.21 4.43
C ARG A 44 2.53 -3.28 4.28
N PRO A 45 3.29 -2.61 5.17
CA PRO A 45 4.75 -2.59 5.07
C PRO A 45 5.36 -3.98 5.21
N LEU A 46 6.30 -4.30 4.32
CA LEU A 46 7.13 -5.52 4.37
C LEU A 46 8.45 -5.27 5.13
N ARG A 47 8.78 -3.99 5.34
CA ARG A 47 9.85 -3.51 6.22
C ARG A 47 9.40 -2.19 6.86
N PRO A 48 10.01 -1.75 7.96
CA PRO A 48 9.73 -0.42 8.52
C PRO A 48 9.94 0.69 7.47
N LEU A 49 8.96 1.58 7.34
CA LEU A 49 9.07 2.80 6.55
C LEU A 49 9.62 3.93 7.41
N THR A 50 10.58 4.68 6.86
CA THR A 50 11.07 5.93 7.45
C THR A 50 9.97 7.01 7.43
N GLY A 51 10.13 8.10 8.18
CA GLY A 51 9.18 9.22 8.15
C GLY A 51 8.98 9.76 6.73
N ALA A 52 10.07 10.12 6.05
CA ALA A 52 10.03 10.57 4.65
C ALA A 52 9.41 9.53 3.70
N GLY A 53 9.64 8.23 3.95
CA GLY A 53 9.01 7.17 3.17
C GLY A 53 7.50 7.11 3.37
N ARG A 54 7.01 7.35 4.60
CA ARG A 54 5.57 7.43 4.90
C ARG A 54 4.94 8.64 4.23
N ASP A 55 5.58 9.81 4.34
CA ASP A 55 5.09 11.06 3.75
C ASP A 55 4.97 10.94 2.22
N ALA A 56 5.97 10.32 1.56
CA ALA A 56 5.93 10.07 0.13
C ALA A 56 4.80 9.09 -0.25
N VAL A 57 4.59 8.03 0.55
CA VAL A 57 3.51 7.07 0.32
C VAL A 57 2.13 7.72 0.49
N GLU A 58 1.97 8.62 1.45
CA GLU A 58 0.72 9.35 1.66
C GLU A 58 0.43 10.30 0.48
N ALA A 59 1.42 11.07 0.03
CA ALA A 59 1.27 11.97 -1.11
C ALA A 59 0.92 11.22 -2.41
N GLU A 60 1.68 10.18 -2.75
CA GLU A 60 1.43 9.36 -3.95
C GLU A 60 0.13 8.57 -3.83
N GLY A 61 -0.19 8.05 -2.65
CA GLY A 61 -1.44 7.35 -2.38
C GLY A 61 -2.67 8.25 -2.55
N ALA A 62 -2.57 9.52 -2.15
CA ALA A 62 -3.65 10.49 -2.34
C ALA A 62 -3.84 10.80 -3.83
N ALA A 63 -2.75 10.99 -4.58
CA ALA A 63 -2.81 11.17 -6.02
C ALA A 63 -3.40 9.95 -6.75
N LEU A 64 -3.01 8.73 -6.33
CA LEU A 64 -3.57 7.49 -6.85
C LEU A 64 -5.08 7.38 -6.59
N LEU A 65 -5.55 7.71 -5.39
CA LEU A 65 -6.98 7.66 -5.05
C LEU A 65 -7.77 8.71 -5.84
N ALA A 66 -7.26 9.93 -5.97
CA ALA A 66 -7.89 10.97 -6.79
C ALA A 66 -8.00 10.56 -8.27
N PHE A 67 -7.01 9.82 -8.79
CA PHE A 67 -7.02 9.31 -10.15
C PHE A 67 -7.99 8.12 -10.33
N ALA A 68 -7.91 7.12 -9.46
CA ALA A 68 -8.65 5.87 -9.62
C ALA A 68 -10.11 5.95 -9.13
N HIS A 69 -10.37 6.82 -8.15
CA HIS A 69 -11.66 6.99 -7.50
C HIS A 69 -12.00 8.48 -7.31
N PRO A 70 -12.17 9.25 -8.41
CA PRO A 70 -12.38 10.69 -8.35
C PRO A 70 -13.65 11.12 -7.59
N ASP A 71 -14.66 10.24 -7.54
CA ASP A 71 -15.94 10.48 -6.87
C ASP A 71 -16.01 9.82 -5.47
N ALA A 72 -14.87 9.71 -4.78
CA ALA A 72 -14.80 9.12 -3.45
C ALA A 72 -13.89 9.91 -2.53
N ASP A 73 -14.25 9.95 -1.24
CA ASP A 73 -13.41 10.55 -0.21
C ASP A 73 -12.16 9.69 -0.02
N PRO A 74 -10.94 10.25 -0.13
CA PRO A 74 -9.72 9.46 -0.02
C PRO A 74 -9.39 9.18 1.45
N ARG A 75 -9.05 7.92 1.75
CA ARG A 75 -8.53 7.49 3.05
C ARG A 75 -7.29 6.63 2.84
N ILE A 76 -6.20 6.94 3.54
CA ILE A 76 -4.97 6.14 3.50
C ILE A 76 -4.72 5.58 4.89
N THR A 77 -4.40 4.29 4.97
CA THR A 77 -4.12 3.61 6.23
C THR A 77 -2.90 2.71 6.09
N GLU A 78 -2.05 2.68 7.12
CA GLU A 78 -0.97 1.70 7.22
C GLU A 78 -1.35 0.62 8.24
N GLN A 79 -1.34 -0.64 7.82
CA GLN A 79 -1.53 -1.78 8.72
C GLN A 79 -0.18 -2.37 9.10
N ARG A 80 0.11 -2.39 10.40
CA ARG A 80 1.23 -3.17 10.93
C ARG A 80 0.87 -4.66 10.93
N PRO A 81 1.79 -5.56 10.55
CA PRO A 81 1.55 -6.99 10.67
C PRO A 81 1.25 -7.34 12.14
N GLY A 82 0.10 -7.97 12.38
CA GLY A 82 -0.35 -8.42 13.71
C GLY A 82 -1.45 -7.58 14.38
N CYS A 83 -2.01 -6.56 13.72
CA CYS A 83 -3.18 -5.84 14.22
C CYS A 83 -4.36 -6.02 13.25
N ASP A 84 -5.00 -7.19 13.31
CA ASP A 84 -6.38 -7.30 12.82
C ASP A 84 -7.29 -6.64 13.87
N PRO A 85 -8.30 -5.84 13.47
CA PRO A 85 -9.34 -5.40 14.38
C PRO A 85 -10.16 -6.62 14.86
N PRO A 86 -10.72 -6.59 16.08
CA PRO A 86 -11.58 -7.65 16.60
C PRO A 86 -12.85 -7.83 15.75
#